data_AF-A0A8B6H1X4-F1
#
_entry.id   AF-A0A8B6H1X4-F1
#
_cell.length_a   1.000
_cell.length_b   1.000
_cell.length_c   1.000
_cell.angle_alpha   90.00
_cell.angle_beta   90.00
_cell.angle_gamma   90.00
#
_symmetry.space_group_name_H-M   'P 1'
#
loop_
_entity.id
_entity.type
_entity.pdbx_description
1 polymer ?
#
loop_
_entity_poly.entity_id
_entity_poly.type
_entity_poly.pdbx_seq_one_letter_code
_entity_poly.pdbx_strand_id
1 'polypeptide(L)'
;MDLTMQVRFLSCIILTACHGFLLTNKTGIPSVGTSAFTDYHYLMLTDALGAQKQLLSQMETFVLQLQNQLKTVNQEVKDLKSGNSAVHQSLAVVELKNETSELRVKTTRLQNSYDILQKKFDTIQNENNVLKHDNAALKSQITDSHNLSIHTKQQLDSLTHSIAASNIQNVTTIQSNVDTLTSQVKSRLHSLEQNYALLSKEIRTVNGTIKEMDQHVALTSCGKNDADYIGGHLIKFPVTKTSIGINNIAEFVKTGQFNCSKSGVYLFSVFVTRVGNGDSQFGMYRNDHPISSVMIEYGAKGNHFSGSGTVVVQISAGDILSANTVSSFRVSGTYSCFTVIKIY
;
A
#
# COMPACT_ATOMS: atom_id res chain seq x y z
N MET A 1 -37.41 -8.76 133.01
CA MET A 1 -38.08 -8.52 134.31
C MET A 1 -36.98 -8.08 135.26
N ASP A 2 -36.99 -6.80 135.63
CA ASP A 2 -35.82 -6.03 136.05
C ASP A 2 -35.33 -6.42 137.46
N LEU A 3 -34.12 -6.99 137.53
CA LEU A 3 -33.43 -7.41 138.76
C LEU A 3 -33.29 -6.24 139.75
N THR A 4 -33.24 -5.01 139.22
CA THR A 4 -33.20 -3.75 139.98
C THR A 4 -34.46 -3.53 140.80
N MET A 5 -35.61 -4.03 140.33
CA MET A 5 -36.91 -3.85 140.99
C MET A 5 -37.08 -4.80 142.19
N GLN A 6 -36.54 -6.02 142.11
CA GLN A 6 -36.57 -6.99 143.21
C GLN A 6 -35.61 -6.62 144.36
N VAL A 7 -34.42 -6.08 144.04
CA VAL A 7 -33.48 -5.60 145.07
C VAL A 7 -34.04 -4.39 145.85
N ARG A 8 -34.77 -3.49 145.17
CA ARG A 8 -35.43 -2.34 145.83
C ARG A 8 -36.58 -2.75 146.74
N PHE A 9 -37.36 -3.78 146.36
CA PHE A 9 -38.47 -4.26 147.19
C PHE A 9 -37.97 -4.90 148.50
N LEU A 10 -36.84 -5.62 148.45
CA LEU A 10 -36.22 -6.21 149.65
C LEU A 10 -35.57 -5.15 150.57
N SER A 11 -34.97 -4.10 150.00
CA SER A 11 -34.38 -2.99 150.77
C SER A 11 -35.44 -2.20 151.56
N CYS A 12 -36.65 -2.02 151.02
CA CYS A 12 -37.79 -1.40 151.73
C CYS A 12 -38.28 -2.24 152.93
N ILE A 13 -38.32 -3.57 152.81
CA ILE A 13 -38.78 -4.44 153.90
C ILE A 13 -37.80 -4.42 155.08
N ILE A 14 -36.48 -4.43 154.81
CA ILE A 14 -35.44 -4.39 155.84
C ILE A 14 -35.41 -3.02 156.56
N LEU A 15 -35.56 -1.90 155.84
CA LEU A 15 -35.61 -0.58 156.47
C LEU A 15 -36.85 -0.36 157.36
N THR A 16 -38.00 -0.95 157.00
CA THR A 16 -39.25 -0.78 157.76
C THR A 16 -39.23 -1.60 159.06
N ALA A 17 -38.60 -2.78 159.07
CA ALA A 17 -38.45 -3.60 160.27
C ALA A 17 -37.45 -3.02 161.29
N CYS A 18 -36.38 -2.35 160.83
CA CYS A 18 -35.41 -1.71 161.73
C CYS A 18 -35.90 -0.40 162.36
N HIS A 19 -36.86 0.31 161.75
CA HIS A 19 -37.42 1.55 162.31
C HIS A 19 -38.50 1.32 163.39
N GLY A 20 -39.19 0.17 163.38
CA GLY A 20 -40.23 -0.16 164.37
C GLY A 20 -39.70 -0.55 165.76
N PHE A 21 -38.43 -0.97 165.86
CA PHE A 21 -37.85 -1.46 167.13
C PHE A 21 -37.18 -0.37 167.98
N LEU A 22 -37.00 0.85 167.46
CA LEU A 22 -36.26 1.93 168.15
C LEU A 22 -37.14 3.00 168.82
N LEU A 23 -38.48 2.91 168.76
CA LEU A 23 -39.37 4.01 169.18
C LEU A 23 -40.37 3.73 170.33
N THR A 24 -40.38 2.56 170.96
CA THR A 24 -41.27 2.27 172.10
C THR A 24 -40.50 2.05 173.40
N ASN A 25 -39.80 3.09 173.85
CA ASN A 25 -39.24 3.13 175.21
C ASN A 25 -39.48 4.52 175.86
N LYS A 26 -40.74 4.81 176.21
CA LYS A 26 -41.13 5.74 177.28
C LYS A 26 -42.61 5.61 177.62
N THR A 27 -42.88 5.49 178.93
CA THR A 27 -44.16 5.58 179.67
C THR A 27 -45.09 4.35 179.73
N GLY A 28 -44.80 3.44 180.67
CA GLY A 28 -45.69 3.07 181.80
C GLY A 28 -46.85 2.06 181.59
N ILE A 29 -46.80 0.97 182.40
CA ILE A 29 -47.87 -0.01 182.79
C ILE A 29 -47.99 -1.28 181.89
N PRO A 30 -48.24 -2.50 182.42
CA PRO A 30 -47.40 -3.40 183.23
C PRO A 30 -46.95 -4.68 182.45
N SER A 31 -46.06 -5.45 183.07
CA SER A 31 -45.41 -6.67 182.55
C SER A 31 -46.35 -7.84 182.20
N VAL A 32 -46.19 -8.42 180.99
CA VAL A 32 -46.47 -9.83 180.71
C VAL A 32 -45.48 -10.39 179.66
N GLY A 33 -44.63 -11.34 180.06
CA GLY A 33 -44.19 -12.49 179.26
C GLY A 33 -43.32 -12.28 178.00
N THR A 34 -42.02 -12.01 178.19
CA THR A 34 -40.96 -12.10 177.18
C THR A 34 -40.40 -13.54 177.04
N SER A 35 -40.87 -14.33 176.07
CA SER A 35 -40.11 -15.53 175.60
C SER A 35 -40.52 -16.14 174.23
N ALA A 36 -41.53 -15.62 173.51
CA ALA A 36 -42.03 -16.26 172.27
C ALA A 36 -41.79 -15.45 170.96
N PHE A 37 -41.28 -14.23 171.04
CA PHE A 37 -41.19 -13.32 169.87
C PHE A 37 -39.87 -13.41 169.08
N THR A 38 -38.83 -14.03 169.66
CA THR A 38 -37.48 -14.16 169.07
C THR A 38 -37.34 -15.37 168.13
N ASP A 39 -38.06 -16.47 168.36
CA ASP A 39 -37.93 -17.69 167.56
C ASP A 39 -38.59 -17.59 166.17
N TYR A 40 -39.62 -16.75 166.01
CA TYR A 40 -40.31 -16.59 164.73
C TYR A 40 -39.53 -15.76 163.70
N HIS A 41 -38.72 -14.79 164.16
CA HIS A 41 -37.89 -13.96 163.27
C HIS A 41 -36.63 -14.69 162.79
N TYR A 42 -36.05 -15.57 163.62
CA TYR A 42 -34.88 -16.34 163.23
C TYR A 42 -35.21 -17.33 162.10
N LEU A 43 -36.38 -18.00 162.19
CA LEU A 43 -36.85 -18.94 161.16
C LEU A 43 -37.09 -18.25 159.81
N MET A 44 -37.75 -17.08 159.81
CA MET A 44 -37.98 -16.24 158.62
C MET A 44 -36.68 -15.78 157.95
N LEU A 45 -35.63 -15.46 158.72
CA LEU A 45 -34.32 -15.07 158.19
C LEU A 45 -33.55 -16.26 157.60
N THR A 46 -33.63 -17.45 158.20
CA THR A 46 -33.05 -18.67 157.60
C THR A 46 -33.74 -19.08 156.31
N ASP A 47 -35.06 -18.98 156.22
CA ASP A 47 -35.81 -19.28 154.99
C ASP A 47 -35.51 -18.24 153.89
N ALA A 48 -35.41 -16.95 154.24
CA ALA A 48 -35.02 -15.90 153.31
C ALA A 48 -33.59 -16.08 152.78
N LEU A 49 -32.64 -16.48 153.64
CA LEU A 49 -31.26 -16.76 153.23
C LEU A 49 -31.15 -18.04 152.39
N GLY A 50 -31.99 -19.05 152.68
CA GLY A 50 -32.14 -20.25 151.87
C GLY A 50 -32.64 -19.94 150.45
N ALA A 51 -33.66 -19.09 150.33
CA ALA A 51 -34.17 -18.61 149.05
C ALA A 51 -33.11 -17.81 148.27
N GLN A 52 -32.30 -17.00 148.96
CA GLN A 52 -31.23 -16.22 148.32
C GLN A 52 -30.10 -17.11 147.78
N LYS A 53 -29.73 -18.19 148.50
CA LYS A 53 -28.78 -19.20 147.99
C LYS A 53 -29.31 -19.94 146.77
N GLN A 54 -30.60 -20.26 146.76
CA GLN A 54 -31.23 -20.93 145.61
C GLN A 54 -31.26 -20.03 144.38
N LEU A 55 -31.55 -18.72 144.56
CA LEU A 55 -31.49 -17.74 143.49
C LEU A 55 -30.07 -17.57 142.95
N LEU A 56 -29.06 -17.54 143.83
CA LEU A 56 -27.65 -17.44 143.42
C LEU A 56 -27.23 -18.65 142.58
N SER A 57 -27.60 -19.85 143.01
CA SER A 57 -27.33 -21.09 142.25
C SER A 57 -28.02 -21.10 140.88
N GLN A 58 -29.26 -20.59 140.80
CA GLN A 58 -29.95 -20.41 139.52
C GLN A 58 -29.24 -19.39 138.62
N MET A 59 -28.76 -18.28 139.19
CA MET A 59 -27.99 -17.27 138.44
C MET A 59 -26.66 -17.83 137.92
N GLU A 60 -25.92 -18.60 138.72
CA GLU A 60 -24.68 -19.26 138.28
C GLU A 60 -24.95 -20.23 137.12
N THR A 61 -26.02 -21.01 137.23
CA THR A 61 -26.46 -21.94 136.18
C THR A 61 -26.82 -21.18 134.89
N PHE A 62 -27.51 -20.04 135.01
CA PHE A 62 -27.88 -19.20 133.88
C PHE A 62 -26.66 -18.54 133.22
N VAL A 63 -25.69 -18.07 134.01
CA VAL A 63 -24.43 -17.52 133.49
C VAL A 63 -23.63 -18.58 132.73
N LEU A 64 -23.55 -19.81 133.25
CA LEU A 64 -22.93 -20.93 132.54
C LEU A 64 -23.63 -21.26 131.22
N GLN A 65 -24.96 -21.23 131.20
CA GLN A 65 -25.73 -21.40 129.97
C GLN A 65 -25.43 -20.30 128.94
N LEU A 66 -25.39 -19.04 129.37
CA LEU A 66 -25.04 -17.91 128.49
C LEU A 66 -23.61 -17.99 127.96
N GLN A 67 -22.65 -18.40 128.79
CA GLN A 67 -21.26 -18.59 128.36
C GLN A 67 -21.14 -19.70 127.32
N ASN A 68 -21.85 -20.81 127.52
CA ASN A 68 -21.89 -21.90 126.55
C ASN A 68 -22.57 -21.45 125.25
N GLN A 69 -23.69 -20.74 125.33
CA GLN A 69 -24.35 -20.15 124.15
C GLN A 69 -23.42 -19.18 123.40
N LEU A 70 -22.70 -18.31 124.11
CA LEU A 70 -21.76 -17.36 123.50
C LEU A 70 -20.60 -18.08 122.81
N LYS A 71 -20.10 -19.17 123.40
CA LYS A 71 -19.04 -20.00 122.79
C LYS A 71 -19.53 -20.67 121.52
N THR A 72 -20.75 -21.23 121.53
CA THR A 72 -21.39 -21.82 120.35
C THR A 72 -21.58 -20.77 119.25
N VAL A 73 -22.14 -19.60 119.59
CA VAL A 73 -22.35 -18.51 118.63
C VAL A 73 -21.03 -18.01 118.03
N ASN A 74 -19.97 -17.86 118.84
CA ASN A 74 -18.66 -17.47 118.32
C ASN A 74 -18.06 -18.51 117.36
N GLN A 75 -18.28 -19.79 117.64
CA GLN A 75 -17.85 -20.85 116.76
C GLN A 75 -18.66 -20.84 115.45
N GLU A 76 -19.99 -20.69 115.52
CA GLU A 76 -20.85 -20.52 114.35
C GLU A 76 -20.45 -19.31 113.50
N VAL A 77 -20.12 -18.17 114.10
CA VAL A 77 -19.66 -16.97 113.37
C VAL A 77 -18.33 -17.23 112.67
N LYS A 78 -17.42 -17.98 113.29
CA LYS A 78 -16.14 -18.34 112.68
C LYS A 78 -16.34 -19.27 111.49
N ASP A 79 -17.22 -20.26 111.65
CA ASP A 79 -17.55 -21.23 110.60
C ASP A 79 -18.34 -20.58 109.45
N LEU A 80 -19.20 -19.60 109.75
CA LEU A 80 -19.86 -18.78 108.74
C LEU A 80 -18.88 -17.88 107.99
N LYS A 81 -17.86 -17.31 108.64
CA LYS A 81 -16.82 -16.52 107.97
C LYS A 81 -15.95 -17.37 107.05
N SER A 82 -15.53 -18.54 107.51
CA SER A 82 -14.73 -19.47 106.68
C SER A 82 -15.59 -20.00 105.53
N GLY A 83 -16.85 -20.37 105.80
CA GLY A 83 -17.84 -20.75 104.79
C GLY A 83 -18.05 -19.65 103.76
N ASN A 84 -18.21 -18.39 104.16
CA ASN A 84 -18.37 -17.26 103.24
C ASN A 84 -17.12 -17.01 102.40
N SER A 85 -15.91 -17.16 102.96
CA SER A 85 -14.66 -17.05 102.20
C SER A 85 -14.49 -18.19 101.19
N ALA A 86 -14.84 -19.42 101.60
CA ALA A 86 -14.83 -20.58 100.72
C ALA A 86 -15.88 -20.46 99.61
N VAL A 87 -17.08 -19.95 99.92
CA VAL A 87 -18.11 -19.62 98.94
C VAL A 87 -17.63 -18.52 98.00
N HIS A 88 -16.95 -17.47 98.47
CA HIS A 88 -16.43 -16.42 97.58
C HIS A 88 -15.33 -16.91 96.63
N GLN A 89 -14.49 -17.83 97.07
CA GLN A 89 -13.44 -18.45 96.24
C GLN A 89 -13.99 -19.54 95.32
N SER A 90 -14.96 -20.34 95.80
CA SER A 90 -15.60 -21.44 95.08
C SER A 90 -16.79 -20.97 94.22
N LEU A 91 -17.22 -19.71 94.35
CA LEU A 91 -18.08 -19.09 93.36
C LEU A 91 -17.29 -19.11 92.05
N ALA A 92 -17.69 -20.04 91.19
CA ALA A 92 -17.30 -20.19 89.79
C ALA A 92 -17.29 -18.88 88.99
N VAL A 93 -17.77 -17.77 89.55
CA VAL A 93 -17.72 -16.42 89.00
C VAL A 93 -16.31 -15.96 88.61
N VAL A 94 -15.24 -16.30 89.36
CA VAL A 94 -13.88 -15.86 88.97
C VAL A 94 -13.36 -16.63 87.75
N GLU A 95 -13.48 -17.97 87.76
CA GLU A 95 -13.08 -18.83 86.65
C GLU A 95 -13.94 -18.57 85.40
N LEU A 96 -15.27 -18.53 85.54
CA LEU A 96 -16.20 -18.20 84.45
C LEU A 96 -15.95 -16.80 83.87
N LYS A 97 -15.52 -15.83 84.68
CA LYS A 97 -15.18 -14.48 84.19
C LYS A 97 -13.91 -14.49 83.36
N ASN A 98 -12.89 -15.26 83.76
CA ASN A 98 -11.67 -15.42 82.97
C ASN A 98 -11.95 -16.17 81.66
N GLU A 99 -12.67 -17.28 81.72
CA GLU A 99 -13.10 -18.02 80.51
C GLU A 99 -13.93 -17.13 79.57
N THR A 100 -14.87 -16.35 80.11
CA THR A 100 -15.67 -15.39 79.32
C THR A 100 -14.80 -14.32 78.68
N SER A 101 -13.78 -13.83 79.38
CA SER A 101 -12.83 -12.85 78.83
C SER A 101 -12.00 -13.46 77.70
N GLU A 102 -11.49 -14.69 77.87
CA GLU A 102 -10.74 -15.41 76.84
C GLU A 102 -11.60 -15.73 75.61
N LEU A 103 -12.83 -16.18 75.82
CA LEU A 103 -13.81 -16.40 74.76
C LEU A 103 -14.10 -15.10 74.01
N ARG A 104 -14.26 -13.97 74.71
CA ARG A 104 -14.47 -12.66 74.08
C ARG A 104 -13.28 -12.26 73.20
N VAL A 105 -12.04 -12.43 73.68
CA VAL A 105 -10.83 -12.18 72.89
C VAL A 105 -10.77 -13.10 71.66
N LYS A 106 -11.08 -14.38 71.82
CA LYS A 106 -11.11 -15.35 70.71
C LYS A 106 -12.17 -14.99 69.69
N THR A 107 -13.38 -14.60 70.12
CA THR A 107 -14.45 -14.13 69.26
C THR A 107 -14.05 -12.87 68.49
N THR A 108 -13.44 -11.88 69.14
CA THR A 108 -12.94 -10.68 68.45
C THR A 108 -11.87 -11.02 67.42
N ARG A 109 -10.93 -11.93 67.73
CA ARG A 109 -9.90 -12.38 66.78
C ARG A 109 -10.52 -13.12 65.58
N LEU A 110 -11.51 -13.97 65.83
CA LEU A 110 -12.24 -14.68 64.76
C LEU A 110 -13.02 -13.71 63.88
N GLN A 111 -13.70 -12.72 64.46
CA GLN A 111 -14.39 -11.68 63.72
C GLN A 111 -13.42 -10.88 62.83
N ASN A 112 -12.28 -10.46 63.39
CA ASN A 112 -11.27 -9.74 62.61
C ASN A 112 -10.72 -10.59 61.45
N SER A 113 -10.46 -11.89 61.70
CA SER A 113 -10.02 -12.82 60.65
C SER A 113 -11.10 -13.01 59.57
N TYR A 114 -12.36 -13.09 59.97
CA TYR A 114 -13.50 -13.17 59.06
C TYR A 114 -13.60 -11.90 58.19
N ASP A 115 -13.52 -10.72 58.79
CA ASP A 115 -13.58 -9.45 58.05
C ASP A 115 -12.42 -9.30 57.05
N ILE A 116 -11.21 -9.75 57.41
CA ILE A 116 -10.05 -9.78 56.51
C ILE A 116 -10.30 -10.75 55.35
N LEU A 117 -10.82 -11.95 55.65
CA LEU A 117 -11.08 -12.95 54.62
C LEU A 117 -12.20 -12.50 53.67
N GLN A 118 -13.25 -11.87 54.19
CA GLN A 118 -14.33 -11.30 53.40
C GLN A 118 -13.79 -10.22 52.45
N LYS A 119 -12.97 -9.29 52.95
CA LYS A 119 -12.34 -8.27 52.10
C LYS A 119 -11.48 -8.89 50.99
N LYS A 120 -10.70 -9.93 51.29
CA LYS A 120 -9.91 -10.65 50.27
C LYS A 120 -10.81 -11.33 49.24
N PHE A 121 -11.92 -11.93 49.68
CA PHE A 121 -12.90 -12.54 48.80
C PHE A 121 -13.53 -11.50 47.86
N ASP A 122 -13.94 -10.35 48.39
CA ASP A 122 -14.52 -9.25 47.60
C ASP A 122 -13.51 -8.72 46.56
N THR A 123 -12.23 -8.57 46.93
CA THR A 123 -11.16 -8.19 45.99
C THR A 123 -11.01 -9.21 44.86
N ILE A 124 -10.90 -10.51 45.20
CA ILE A 124 -10.77 -11.58 44.21
C ILE A 124 -12.00 -11.62 43.29
N GLN A 125 -13.20 -11.43 43.83
CA GLN A 125 -14.43 -11.40 43.06
C GLN A 125 -14.43 -10.23 42.05
N ASN A 126 -13.97 -9.06 42.47
CA ASN A 126 -13.84 -7.89 41.60
C ASN A 126 -12.79 -8.11 40.50
N GLU A 127 -11.61 -8.61 40.85
CA GLU A 127 -10.56 -8.94 39.87
C GLU A 127 -11.05 -9.96 38.83
N ASN A 128 -11.79 -10.99 39.27
CA ASN A 128 -12.38 -11.98 38.36
C ASN A 128 -13.42 -11.36 37.42
N ASN A 129 -14.25 -10.42 37.91
CA ASN A 129 -15.20 -9.71 37.06
C ASN A 129 -14.50 -8.84 36.00
N VAL A 130 -13.41 -8.16 36.36
CA VAL A 130 -12.58 -7.41 35.41
C VAL A 130 -11.97 -8.35 34.36
N LEU A 131 -11.38 -9.46 34.80
CA LEU A 131 -10.79 -10.46 33.88
C LEU A 131 -11.83 -11.08 32.93
N LYS A 132 -13.07 -11.28 33.38
CA LYS A 132 -14.17 -11.75 32.51
C LYS A 132 -14.53 -10.71 31.46
N HIS A 133 -14.62 -9.45 31.87
CA HIS A 133 -14.90 -8.34 30.95
C HIS A 133 -13.79 -8.20 29.91
N ASP A 134 -12.52 -8.20 30.33
CA ASP A 134 -11.36 -8.07 29.44
C ASP A 134 -11.27 -9.26 28.46
N ASN A 135 -11.56 -10.47 28.92
CA ASN A 135 -11.64 -11.64 28.04
C ASN A 135 -12.74 -11.51 26.99
N ALA A 136 -13.91 -10.96 27.35
CA ALA A 136 -14.99 -10.74 26.40
C ALA A 136 -14.60 -9.68 25.35
N ALA A 137 -13.95 -8.59 25.78
CA ALA A 137 -13.46 -7.54 24.89
C ALA A 137 -12.38 -8.07 23.93
N LEU A 138 -11.41 -8.84 24.43
CA LEU A 138 -10.37 -9.47 23.61
C LEU A 138 -10.96 -10.46 22.59
N LYS A 139 -11.95 -11.26 22.98
CA LYS A 139 -12.66 -12.14 22.04
C LYS A 139 -13.32 -11.35 20.91
N SER A 140 -13.99 -10.24 21.22
CA SER A 140 -14.58 -9.37 20.22
C SER A 140 -13.52 -8.83 19.25
N GLN A 141 -12.42 -8.29 19.77
CA GLN A 141 -11.33 -7.75 18.95
C GLN A 141 -10.71 -8.82 18.03
N ILE A 142 -10.54 -10.05 18.53
CA ILE A 142 -10.05 -11.17 17.73
C ILE A 142 -11.02 -11.50 16.60
N THR A 143 -12.33 -11.53 16.86
CA THR A 143 -13.34 -11.76 15.84
C THR A 143 -13.34 -10.65 14.78
N ASP A 144 -13.27 -9.38 15.20
CA ASP A 144 -13.24 -8.25 14.27
C ASP A 144 -11.97 -8.28 13.40
N SER A 145 -10.82 -8.56 13.99
CA SER A 145 -9.55 -8.72 13.27
C SER A 145 -9.59 -9.89 12.29
N HIS A 146 -10.18 -11.02 12.69
CA HIS A 146 -10.35 -12.17 11.81
C HIS A 146 -11.25 -11.85 10.60
N ASN A 147 -12.37 -11.17 10.83
CA ASN A 147 -13.29 -10.74 9.78
C ASN A 147 -12.62 -9.75 8.83
N LEU A 148 -11.85 -8.79 9.35
CA LEU A 148 -11.07 -7.85 8.54
C LEU A 148 -10.02 -8.57 7.69
N SER A 149 -9.35 -9.58 8.24
CA SER A 149 -8.39 -10.42 7.50
C SER A 149 -9.07 -11.18 6.37
N ILE A 150 -10.25 -11.76 6.59
CA ILE A 150 -11.02 -12.44 5.54
C ILE A 150 -11.40 -11.45 4.43
N HIS A 151 -11.94 -10.28 4.79
CA HIS A 151 -12.34 -9.26 3.82
C HIS A 151 -11.15 -8.78 2.98
N THR A 152 -10.02 -8.49 3.63
CA THR A 152 -8.79 -8.07 2.96
C THR A 152 -8.29 -9.14 2.00
N LYS A 153 -8.34 -10.42 2.40
CA LYS A 153 -7.96 -11.54 1.53
C LYS A 153 -8.87 -11.65 0.30
N GLN A 154 -10.18 -11.50 0.46
CA GLN A 154 -11.14 -11.49 -0.65
C GLN A 154 -10.89 -10.33 -1.63
N GLN A 155 -10.60 -9.13 -1.12
CA GLN A 155 -10.24 -7.98 -1.95
C GLN A 155 -8.96 -8.21 -2.74
N LEU A 156 -7.94 -8.78 -2.09
CA LEU A 156 -6.67 -9.13 -2.75
C LEU A 156 -6.89 -10.17 -3.85
N ASP A 157 -7.70 -11.19 -3.59
CA ASP A 157 -8.00 -12.22 -4.59
C ASP A 157 -8.77 -11.60 -5.77
N SER A 158 -9.77 -10.75 -5.52
CA SER A 158 -10.50 -10.03 -6.56
C SER A 158 -9.59 -9.14 -7.41
N LEU A 159 -8.71 -8.37 -6.77
CA LEU A 159 -7.72 -7.52 -7.44
C LEU A 159 -6.77 -8.36 -8.30
N THR A 160 -6.30 -9.50 -7.79
CA THR A 160 -5.41 -10.42 -8.52
C THR A 160 -6.09 -10.95 -9.78
N HIS A 161 -7.36 -11.38 -9.68
CA HIS A 161 -8.13 -11.84 -10.84
C HIS A 161 -8.36 -10.71 -11.86
N SER A 162 -8.68 -9.50 -11.38
CA SER A 162 -8.89 -8.34 -12.24
C SER A 162 -7.62 -7.96 -13.02
N ILE A 163 -6.47 -7.93 -12.34
CA ILE A 163 -5.16 -7.67 -12.97
C ILE A 163 -4.84 -8.77 -14.00
N ALA A 164 -5.04 -10.04 -13.66
CA ALA A 164 -4.79 -11.14 -14.58
C ALA A 164 -5.67 -11.05 -15.84
N ALA A 165 -6.97 -10.79 -15.68
CA ALA A 165 -7.90 -10.63 -16.79
C ALA A 165 -7.54 -9.42 -17.68
N SER A 166 -7.23 -8.27 -17.07
CA SER A 166 -6.83 -7.06 -17.81
C SER A 166 -5.53 -7.28 -18.58
N ASN A 167 -4.53 -7.92 -17.97
CA ASN A 167 -3.26 -8.23 -18.63
C ASN A 167 -3.45 -9.18 -19.81
N ILE A 168 -4.24 -10.26 -19.64
CA ILE A 168 -4.54 -11.19 -20.73
C ILE A 168 -5.20 -10.45 -21.89
N GLN A 169 -6.23 -9.65 -21.62
CA GLN A 169 -6.95 -8.90 -22.65
C GLN A 169 -6.02 -7.93 -23.40
N ASN A 170 -5.22 -7.15 -22.68
CA ASN A 170 -4.28 -6.20 -23.28
C ASN A 170 -3.25 -6.92 -24.16
N VAL A 171 -2.67 -8.03 -23.68
CA VAL A 171 -1.70 -8.82 -24.45
C VAL A 171 -2.34 -9.40 -25.70
N THR A 172 -3.56 -9.94 -25.62
CA THR A 172 -4.29 -10.46 -26.79
C THR A 172 -4.57 -9.37 -27.82
N THR A 173 -5.00 -8.17 -27.39
CA THR A 173 -5.24 -7.04 -28.29
C THR A 173 -3.95 -6.57 -28.95
N ILE A 174 -2.86 -6.45 -28.19
CA ILE A 174 -1.54 -6.08 -28.74
C ILE A 174 -1.09 -7.11 -29.77
N GLN A 175 -1.22 -8.41 -29.47
CA GLN A 175 -0.83 -9.47 -30.40
C GLN A 175 -1.61 -9.39 -31.71
N SER A 176 -2.94 -9.22 -31.65
CA SER A 176 -3.79 -9.07 -32.85
C SER A 176 -3.40 -7.86 -33.71
N ASN A 177 -3.06 -6.73 -33.06
CA ASN A 177 -2.59 -5.53 -33.76
C ASN A 177 -1.23 -5.78 -34.44
N VAL A 178 -0.30 -6.47 -33.78
CA VAL A 178 1.00 -6.84 -34.33
C VAL A 178 0.86 -7.77 -35.54
N ASP A 179 -0.01 -8.77 -35.46
CA ASP A 179 -0.26 -9.71 -36.56
C ASP A 179 -0.86 -9.01 -37.79
N THR A 180 -1.79 -8.08 -37.56
CA THR A 180 -2.39 -7.25 -38.60
C THR A 180 -1.34 -6.37 -39.27
N LEU A 181 -0.53 -5.66 -38.48
CA LEU A 181 0.52 -4.78 -39.01
C LEU A 181 1.58 -5.56 -39.78
N THR A 182 1.98 -6.73 -39.27
CA THR A 182 2.93 -7.63 -39.93
C THR A 182 2.41 -8.06 -41.31
N SER A 183 1.13 -8.41 -41.39
CA SER A 183 0.49 -8.79 -42.66
C SER A 183 0.44 -7.63 -43.66
N GLN A 184 0.14 -6.41 -43.19
CA GLN A 184 0.14 -5.20 -44.01
C GLN A 184 1.53 -4.82 -44.52
N VAL A 185 2.55 -4.92 -43.67
CA VAL A 185 3.94 -4.65 -44.07
C VAL A 185 4.39 -5.66 -45.12
N LYS A 186 4.08 -6.95 -44.93
CA LYS A 186 4.43 -8.01 -45.88
C LYS A 186 3.79 -7.80 -47.25
N SER A 187 2.51 -7.43 -47.30
CA SER A 187 1.83 -7.18 -48.58
C SER A 187 2.40 -5.95 -49.30
N ARG A 188 2.66 -4.86 -48.57
CA ARG A 188 3.29 -3.65 -49.13
C ARG A 188 4.70 -3.92 -49.65
N LEU A 189 5.49 -4.71 -48.94
CA LEU A 189 6.83 -5.12 -49.39
C LEU A 189 6.74 -5.89 -50.71
N HIS A 190 5.83 -6.86 -50.80
CA HIS A 190 5.63 -7.64 -52.02
C HIS A 190 5.21 -6.77 -53.22
N SER A 191 4.28 -5.82 -53.02
CA SER A 191 3.90 -4.87 -54.07
C SER A 191 5.07 -3.99 -54.50
N LEU A 192 5.93 -3.58 -53.57
CA LEU A 192 7.11 -2.77 -53.89
C LEU A 192 8.14 -3.56 -54.71
N GLU A 193 8.37 -4.83 -54.37
CA GLU A 193 9.24 -5.73 -55.14
C GLU A 193 8.74 -5.93 -56.58
N GLN A 194 7.43 -6.12 -56.75
CA GLN A 194 6.81 -6.22 -58.09
C GLN A 194 6.99 -4.93 -58.90
N ASN A 195 6.72 -3.78 -58.29
CA ASN A 195 6.87 -2.48 -58.94
C ASN A 195 8.34 -2.22 -59.35
N TYR A 196 9.30 -2.59 -58.49
CA TYR A 196 10.72 -2.47 -58.80
C TYR A 196 11.12 -3.35 -60.00
N ALA A 197 10.62 -4.59 -60.05
CA ALA A 197 10.90 -5.50 -61.16
C ALA A 197 10.35 -4.96 -62.50
N LEU A 198 9.15 -4.40 -62.49
CA LEU A 198 8.53 -3.76 -63.67
C LEU A 198 9.35 -2.54 -64.12
N LEU A 199 9.68 -1.63 -63.21
CA LEU A 199 10.46 -0.43 -63.53
C LEU A 199 11.85 -0.79 -64.07
N SER A 200 12.51 -1.80 -63.49
CA SER A 200 13.80 -2.30 -63.97
C SER A 200 13.71 -2.82 -65.42
N LYS A 201 12.62 -3.50 -65.77
CA LYS A 201 12.36 -3.97 -67.14
C LYS A 201 12.15 -2.79 -68.09
N GLU A 202 11.34 -1.81 -67.71
CA GLU A 202 11.08 -0.62 -68.53
C GLU A 202 12.36 0.18 -68.81
N ILE A 203 13.20 0.40 -67.78
CA ILE A 203 14.50 1.07 -67.94
C ILE A 203 15.39 0.32 -68.93
N ARG A 204 15.44 -1.02 -68.87
CA ARG A 204 16.22 -1.83 -69.83
C ARG A 204 15.70 -1.66 -71.25
N THR A 205 14.37 -1.68 -71.44
CA THR A 205 13.75 -1.47 -72.74
C THR A 205 14.10 -0.10 -73.30
N VAL A 206 13.89 0.96 -72.51
CA VAL A 206 14.21 2.34 -72.92
C VAL A 206 15.69 2.48 -73.27
N ASN A 207 16.60 1.95 -72.44
CA ASN A 207 18.03 1.97 -72.74
C ASN A 207 18.39 1.21 -74.02
N GLY A 208 17.68 0.11 -74.31
CA GLY A 208 17.80 -0.60 -75.57
C GLY A 208 17.42 0.29 -76.76
N THR A 209 16.25 0.93 -76.71
CA THR A 209 15.77 1.84 -77.75
C THR A 209 16.69 3.04 -77.93
N ILE A 210 17.21 3.64 -76.85
CA ILE A 210 18.17 4.76 -76.95
C ILE A 210 19.45 4.31 -77.66
N LYS A 211 19.98 3.13 -77.32
CA LYS A 211 21.18 2.58 -77.99
C LYS A 211 20.94 2.31 -79.47
N GLU A 212 19.75 1.83 -79.83
CA GLU A 212 19.35 1.63 -81.23
C GLU A 212 19.24 2.96 -81.97
N MET A 213 18.54 3.94 -81.41
CA MET A 213 18.42 5.28 -81.98
C MET A 213 19.77 5.98 -82.15
N ASP A 214 20.70 5.76 -81.21
CA ASP A 214 22.06 6.29 -81.32
C ASP A 214 22.78 5.75 -82.58
N GLN A 215 22.44 4.57 -83.09
CA GLN A 215 23.05 4.07 -84.33
C GLN A 215 22.56 4.78 -85.60
N HIS A 216 21.43 5.50 -85.56
CA HIS A 216 20.86 6.14 -86.74
C HIS A 216 21.54 7.48 -87.04
N VAL A 217 22.05 7.63 -88.26
CA VAL A 217 22.59 8.89 -88.78
C VAL A 217 21.93 9.17 -90.13
N ALA A 218 21.27 10.31 -90.29
CA ALA A 218 20.66 10.70 -91.56
C ALA A 218 20.68 12.22 -91.75
N LEU A 219 21.13 12.66 -92.92
CA LEU A 219 21.12 14.03 -93.39
C LEU A 219 20.36 14.10 -94.70
N THR A 220 19.46 15.07 -94.84
CA THR A 220 18.99 15.53 -96.14
C THR A 220 19.01 17.04 -96.14
N SER A 221 19.66 17.64 -97.14
CA SER A 221 19.77 19.09 -97.25
C SER A 221 19.67 19.55 -98.70
N CYS A 222 19.16 20.75 -98.92
CA CYS A 222 18.93 21.34 -100.24
C CYS A 222 19.67 22.66 -100.40
N GLY A 223 19.81 23.15 -101.63
CA GLY A 223 20.23 24.53 -101.86
C GLY A 223 19.17 25.55 -101.42
N LYS A 224 19.57 26.82 -101.21
CA LYS A 224 18.69 27.88 -100.69
C LYS A 224 18.01 28.72 -101.76
N ASN A 225 18.63 28.90 -102.92
CA ASN A 225 18.16 29.66 -104.08
C ASN A 225 18.94 29.21 -105.32
N ASP A 226 18.53 29.62 -106.51
CA ASP A 226 19.42 29.60 -107.68
C ASP A 226 20.58 30.57 -107.43
N ALA A 227 21.83 30.09 -107.54
CA ALA A 227 23.01 30.89 -107.26
C ALA A 227 24.00 30.86 -108.43
N ASP A 228 24.87 31.88 -108.45
CA ASP A 228 25.87 32.22 -109.46
C ASP A 228 26.83 31.08 -109.85
N TYR A 229 27.61 31.29 -110.91
CA TYR A 229 28.55 30.32 -111.49
C TYR A 229 29.49 29.73 -110.40
N ILE A 230 29.40 28.41 -110.15
CA ILE A 230 30.25 27.71 -109.16
C ILE A 230 31.16 26.77 -109.94
N GLY A 231 32.34 27.23 -110.34
CA GLY A 231 33.27 26.42 -111.11
C GLY A 231 34.45 25.88 -110.34
N GLY A 232 34.65 24.56 -110.35
CA GLY A 232 35.73 23.88 -109.61
C GLY A 232 35.57 23.98 -108.09
N HIS A 233 34.34 24.20 -107.60
CA HIS A 233 34.08 24.50 -106.20
C HIS A 233 33.07 23.55 -105.57
N LEU A 234 33.13 23.50 -104.24
CA LEU A 234 32.23 22.78 -103.36
C LEU A 234 30.79 23.28 -103.51
N ILE A 235 29.85 22.36 -103.74
CA ILE A 235 28.42 22.65 -103.81
C ILE A 235 27.87 22.67 -102.38
N LYS A 236 27.24 23.78 -102.00
CA LYS A 236 26.67 23.95 -100.66
C LYS A 236 25.16 23.69 -100.66
N PHE A 237 24.70 22.98 -99.64
CA PHE A 237 23.30 22.65 -99.42
C PHE A 237 22.85 23.21 -98.06
N PRO A 238 22.67 24.53 -97.92
CA PRO A 238 22.42 25.16 -96.61
C PRO A 238 21.00 24.94 -96.04
N VAL A 239 20.05 24.38 -96.78
CA VAL A 239 18.66 24.19 -96.32
C VAL A 239 18.44 22.75 -95.84
N THR A 240 18.70 22.50 -94.56
CA THR A 240 18.50 21.18 -93.96
C THR A 240 17.02 20.80 -93.89
N LYS A 241 16.69 19.61 -94.39
CA LYS A 241 15.35 18.99 -94.32
C LYS A 241 15.27 17.93 -93.22
N THR A 242 16.32 17.12 -93.08
CA THR A 242 16.41 16.06 -92.07
C THR A 242 17.80 16.06 -91.45
N SER A 243 17.90 15.94 -90.13
CA SER A 243 19.16 15.83 -89.41
C SER A 243 18.98 14.93 -88.17
N ILE A 244 19.31 13.65 -88.32
CA ILE A 244 19.23 12.62 -87.28
C ILE A 244 20.67 12.18 -86.96
N GLY A 245 21.06 12.18 -85.69
CA GLY A 245 22.39 11.71 -85.26
C GLY A 245 23.57 12.60 -85.68
N ILE A 246 23.31 13.85 -86.06
CA ILE A 246 24.32 14.81 -86.54
C ILE A 246 24.48 15.94 -85.53
N ASN A 247 25.62 15.94 -84.83
CA ASN A 247 25.88 16.90 -83.76
C ASN A 247 26.34 18.29 -84.27
N ASN A 248 26.74 18.41 -85.55
CA ASN A 248 27.33 19.63 -86.08
C ASN A 248 26.70 20.08 -87.41
N ILE A 249 25.36 20.18 -87.43
CA ILE A 249 24.62 20.59 -88.63
C ILE A 249 24.99 22.02 -89.08
N ALA A 250 25.31 22.90 -88.14
CA ALA A 250 25.71 24.28 -88.42
C ALA A 250 27.00 24.33 -89.28
N GLU A 251 27.98 23.49 -88.97
CA GLU A 251 29.21 23.40 -89.77
C GLU A 251 28.93 22.83 -91.16
N PHE A 252 28.08 21.80 -91.29
CA PHE A 252 27.66 21.30 -92.60
C PHE A 252 27.00 22.40 -93.44
N VAL A 253 26.09 23.19 -92.87
CA VAL A 253 25.41 24.29 -93.58
C VAL A 253 26.41 25.35 -94.04
N LYS A 254 27.44 25.63 -93.23
CA LYS A 254 28.49 26.62 -93.53
C LYS A 254 29.47 26.13 -94.59
N THR A 255 29.94 24.90 -94.48
CA THR A 255 30.99 24.34 -95.34
C THR A 255 30.40 23.70 -96.60
N GLY A 256 29.31 22.95 -96.48
CA GLY A 256 28.80 22.02 -97.51
C GLY A 256 29.36 20.60 -97.36
N GLN A 257 30.08 20.32 -96.28
CA GLN A 257 30.78 19.06 -96.04
C GLN A 257 30.15 18.30 -94.87
N PHE A 258 29.79 17.04 -95.10
CA PHE A 258 29.28 16.15 -94.07
C PHE A 258 30.45 15.49 -93.34
N ASN A 259 30.64 15.82 -92.06
CA ASN A 259 31.62 15.16 -91.19
C ASN A 259 30.96 13.97 -90.47
N CYS A 260 31.45 12.77 -90.76
CA CYS A 260 30.94 11.54 -90.20
C CYS A 260 31.27 11.43 -88.70
N SER A 261 30.25 11.39 -87.85
CA SER A 261 30.44 11.21 -86.40
C SER A 261 30.55 9.74 -85.99
N LYS A 262 30.12 8.80 -86.84
CA LYS A 262 30.02 7.37 -86.51
C LYS A 262 30.46 6.50 -87.68
N SER A 263 31.47 5.67 -87.48
CA SER A 263 31.88 4.69 -88.49
C SER A 263 30.71 3.81 -88.91
N GLY A 264 30.66 3.46 -90.20
CA GLY A 264 29.59 2.64 -90.74
C GLY A 264 29.57 2.61 -92.27
N VAL A 265 28.55 1.97 -92.80
CA VAL A 265 28.22 1.99 -94.23
C VAL A 265 27.11 3.00 -94.44
N TYR A 266 27.30 3.90 -95.40
CA TYR A 266 26.39 4.99 -95.67
C TYR A 266 25.93 4.97 -97.12
N LEU A 267 24.64 5.22 -97.31
CA LEU A 267 24.07 5.63 -98.59
C LEU A 267 24.33 7.14 -98.75
N PHE A 268 25.16 7.52 -99.70
CA PHE A 268 25.43 8.90 -100.05
C PHE A 268 24.82 9.18 -101.43
N SER A 269 23.88 10.12 -101.50
CA SER A 269 23.20 10.51 -102.73
C SER A 269 23.24 12.03 -102.93
N VAL A 270 23.51 12.44 -104.15
CA VAL A 270 23.53 13.86 -104.54
C VAL A 270 22.73 14.00 -105.82
N PHE A 271 21.80 14.94 -105.80
CA PHE A 271 21.06 15.37 -106.97
C PHE A 271 21.43 16.83 -107.25
N VAL A 272 21.92 17.11 -108.44
CA VAL A 272 22.32 18.46 -108.84
C VAL A 272 21.55 18.85 -110.09
N THR A 273 20.87 19.99 -110.01
CA THR A 273 20.26 20.63 -111.18
C THR A 273 21.15 21.74 -111.66
N ARG A 274 21.53 21.67 -112.92
CA ARG A 274 22.30 22.67 -113.66
C ARG A 274 21.39 23.72 -114.28
N VAL A 275 21.90 24.94 -114.41
CA VAL A 275 21.31 26.05 -115.19
C VAL A 275 22.29 26.49 -116.29
N GLY A 276 21.84 26.56 -117.56
CA GLY A 276 22.62 27.11 -118.70
C GLY A 276 23.08 26.07 -119.74
N ASN A 277 23.96 26.47 -120.68
CA ASN A 277 24.37 25.66 -121.86
C ASN A 277 25.76 24.97 -121.76
N GLY A 278 25.90 23.75 -122.30
CA GLY A 278 27.10 22.91 -122.23
C GLY A 278 26.95 21.66 -121.37
N ASP A 279 27.92 20.75 -121.45
CA ASP A 279 27.99 19.58 -120.57
C ASP A 279 28.47 19.98 -119.18
N SER A 280 27.96 19.29 -118.16
CA SER A 280 28.36 19.46 -116.77
C SER A 280 28.76 18.16 -116.15
N GLN A 281 29.60 18.23 -115.12
CA GLN A 281 29.91 17.09 -114.31
C GLN A 281 30.09 17.52 -112.86
N PHE A 282 29.52 16.76 -111.93
CA PHE A 282 29.83 16.90 -110.51
C PHE A 282 30.38 15.59 -109.96
N GLY A 283 31.32 15.70 -109.03
CA GLY A 283 31.94 14.59 -108.34
C GLY A 283 31.42 14.50 -106.92
N MET A 284 31.36 13.26 -106.41
CA MET A 284 31.12 12.94 -105.02
C MET A 284 32.47 12.54 -104.42
N TYR A 285 32.83 13.11 -103.28
CA TYR A 285 34.16 12.99 -102.70
C TYR A 285 34.11 12.46 -101.27
N ARG A 286 35.12 11.67 -100.90
CA ARG A 286 35.45 11.27 -99.52
C ARG A 286 36.87 11.74 -99.21
N ASN A 287 37.04 12.59 -98.19
CA ASN A 287 38.35 13.15 -97.80
C ASN A 287 39.11 13.72 -99.01
N ASP A 288 38.43 14.53 -99.81
CA ASP A 288 38.95 15.12 -101.06
C ASP A 288 39.36 14.12 -102.17
N HIS A 289 39.03 12.83 -102.02
CA HIS A 289 39.20 11.83 -103.07
C HIS A 289 37.87 11.53 -103.77
N PRO A 290 37.79 11.60 -105.10
CA PRO A 290 36.56 11.31 -105.83
C PRO A 290 36.20 9.84 -105.69
N ILE A 291 34.95 9.57 -105.32
CA ILE A 291 34.38 8.21 -105.18
C ILE A 291 33.29 7.93 -106.22
N SER A 292 32.70 8.96 -106.82
CA SER A 292 31.79 8.86 -107.95
C SER A 292 31.76 10.16 -108.72
N SER A 293 31.30 10.12 -109.96
CA SER A 293 31.15 11.29 -110.79
C SER A 293 29.95 11.13 -111.71
N VAL A 294 29.18 12.20 -111.87
CA VAL A 294 27.92 12.20 -112.61
C VAL A 294 28.02 13.26 -113.69
N MET A 295 27.89 12.81 -114.94
CA MET A 295 27.75 13.70 -116.08
C MET A 295 26.28 14.13 -116.19
N ILE A 296 26.06 15.42 -116.40
CA ILE A 296 24.77 16.02 -116.74
C ILE A 296 24.87 16.39 -118.21
N GLU A 297 24.33 15.51 -119.05
CA GLU A 297 24.37 15.66 -120.51
C GLU A 297 23.61 16.91 -120.96
N TYR A 298 24.17 17.56 -121.97
CA TYR A 298 23.56 18.71 -122.61
C TYR A 298 22.22 18.36 -123.28
N GLY A 299 21.20 19.18 -123.04
CA GLY A 299 20.02 19.27 -123.90
C GLY A 299 19.81 20.69 -124.44
N ALA A 300 18.84 20.85 -125.35
CA ALA A 300 18.58 22.10 -126.06
C ALA A 300 18.44 23.33 -125.14
N LYS A 301 18.89 24.49 -125.64
CA LYS A 301 19.02 25.78 -124.91
C LYS A 301 17.79 26.13 -124.06
N GLY A 302 18.05 26.60 -122.83
CA GLY A 302 17.04 27.22 -121.94
C GLY A 302 16.45 26.33 -120.85
N ASN A 303 16.93 25.09 -120.68
CA ASN A 303 16.34 24.12 -119.77
C ASN A 303 17.19 23.85 -118.51
N HIS A 304 16.52 23.42 -117.44
CA HIS A 304 17.14 22.84 -116.25
C HIS A 304 17.44 21.36 -116.51
N PHE A 305 18.71 20.98 -116.41
CA PHE A 305 19.13 19.58 -116.55
C PHE A 305 19.61 19.07 -115.21
N SER A 306 19.27 17.84 -114.86
CA SER A 306 19.63 17.29 -113.56
C SER A 306 20.38 15.99 -113.70
N GLY A 307 21.34 15.77 -112.81
CA GLY A 307 22.01 14.49 -112.65
C GLY A 307 21.89 14.03 -111.20
N SER A 308 21.80 12.72 -111.03
CA SER A 308 21.76 12.08 -109.72
C SER A 308 22.87 11.05 -109.61
N GLY A 309 23.62 11.08 -108.51
CA GLY A 309 24.58 10.06 -108.16
C GLY A 309 24.22 9.48 -106.80
N THR A 310 24.26 8.15 -106.69
CA THR A 310 24.09 7.46 -105.41
C THR A 310 25.16 6.40 -105.28
N VAL A 311 25.87 6.40 -104.16
CA VAL A 311 26.87 5.39 -103.82
C VAL A 311 26.64 4.88 -102.41
N VAL A 312 26.98 3.61 -102.21
CA VAL A 312 27.12 3.03 -100.87
C VAL A 312 28.60 3.06 -100.53
N VAL A 313 28.96 3.75 -99.45
CA VAL A 313 30.35 3.99 -99.07
C VAL A 313 30.56 3.66 -97.60
N GLN A 314 31.60 2.89 -97.30
CA GLN A 314 32.08 2.71 -95.94
C GLN A 314 32.94 3.92 -95.56
N ILE A 315 32.58 4.56 -94.46
CA ILE A 315 33.28 5.73 -93.92
C ILE A 315 33.53 5.55 -92.43
N SER A 316 34.64 6.07 -91.95
CA SER A 316 35.03 6.08 -90.54
C SER A 316 34.58 7.37 -89.87
N ALA A 317 34.48 7.37 -88.54
CA ALA A 317 34.32 8.61 -87.79
C ALA A 317 35.48 9.57 -88.11
N GLY A 318 35.15 10.83 -88.44
CA GLY A 318 36.08 11.86 -88.90
C GLY A 318 36.18 11.99 -90.43
N ASP A 319 35.70 11.02 -91.20
CA ASP A 319 35.69 11.13 -92.66
C ASP A 319 34.71 12.22 -93.13
N ILE A 320 35.06 12.89 -94.22
CA ILE A 320 34.31 13.99 -94.80
C ILE A 320 33.72 13.57 -96.15
N LEU A 321 32.41 13.73 -96.32
CA LEU A 321 31.73 13.61 -97.61
C LEU A 321 31.37 14.98 -98.18
N SER A 322 31.56 15.15 -99.48
CA SER A 322 31.24 16.40 -100.18
C SER A 322 30.84 16.18 -101.64
N ALA A 323 30.22 17.19 -102.25
CA ALA A 323 29.88 17.20 -103.66
C ALA A 323 30.48 18.45 -104.31
N ASN A 324 31.30 18.28 -105.34
CA ASN A 324 32.01 19.39 -105.99
C ASN A 324 31.71 19.37 -107.49
N THR A 325 31.63 20.55 -108.09
CA THR A 325 31.58 20.64 -109.55
C THR A 325 32.95 20.27 -110.14
N VAL A 326 33.01 19.37 -111.12
CA VAL A 326 34.25 19.01 -111.83
C VAL A 326 34.55 20.04 -112.92
N SER A 327 33.51 20.49 -113.63
CA SER A 327 33.57 21.59 -114.61
C SER A 327 32.83 22.82 -114.09
N SER A 328 33.02 23.98 -114.73
CA SER A 328 32.39 25.22 -114.27
C SER A 328 30.96 25.39 -114.78
N PHE A 329 29.97 25.32 -113.89
CA PHE A 329 28.55 25.54 -114.24
C PHE A 329 27.73 26.13 -113.08
N ARG A 330 26.52 26.61 -113.38
CA ARG A 330 25.58 27.12 -112.39
C ARG A 330 24.73 25.98 -111.83
N VAL A 331 24.65 25.90 -110.51
CA VAL A 331 23.79 24.95 -109.81
C VAL A 331 22.53 25.66 -109.33
N SER A 332 21.37 25.16 -109.72
CA SER A 332 20.09 25.56 -109.14
C SER A 332 19.99 24.96 -107.74
N GLY A 333 20.16 25.79 -106.72
CA GLY A 333 20.03 25.35 -105.33
C GLY A 333 18.59 24.90 -105.01
N THR A 334 17.59 25.47 -105.67
CA THR A 334 16.18 25.15 -105.48
C THR A 334 15.86 23.68 -105.73
N TYR A 335 16.54 23.08 -106.71
CA TYR A 335 16.28 21.70 -107.14
C TYR A 335 17.41 20.74 -106.79
N SER A 336 18.48 21.18 -106.11
CA SER A 336 19.62 20.32 -105.77
C SER A 336 19.57 19.84 -104.33
N CYS A 337 19.89 18.57 -104.09
CA CYS A 337 19.90 17.97 -102.76
C CYS A 337 21.14 17.10 -102.48
N PHE A 338 21.47 16.99 -101.21
CA PHE A 338 22.52 16.18 -100.62
C PHE A 338 21.90 15.31 -99.54
N THR A 339 22.04 14.00 -99.67
CA THR A 339 21.46 13.02 -98.75
C THR A 339 22.52 12.03 -98.31
N VAL A 340 22.64 11.81 -97.00
CA VAL A 340 23.53 10.81 -96.40
C VAL A 340 22.75 10.04 -95.35
N ILE A 341 22.73 8.71 -95.42
CA ILE A 341 22.01 7.85 -94.47
C ILE A 341 22.91 6.69 -94.07
N LYS A 342 23.17 6.50 -92.78
CA LYS A 342 23.85 5.30 -92.27
C LYS A 342 22.90 4.11 -92.40
N ILE A 343 23.36 3.07 -93.08
CA ILE A 343 22.61 1.82 -93.28
C ILE A 343 23.12 0.66 -92.43
N TYR A 344 24.41 0.68 -92.03
CA TYR A 344 25.02 -0.30 -91.12
C TYR A 344 26.06 0.33 -90.21
#